data_AF-A0AB39LDX2-F1
#
_entry.id   AF-A0AB39LDX2-F1
#
_cell.length_a   1.000
_cell.length_b   1.000
_cell.length_c   1.000
_cell.angle_alpha   90.00
_cell.angle_beta   90.00
_cell.angle_gamma   90.00
#
_symmetry.space_group_name_H-M   'P 1'
#
loop_
_entity.id
_entity.type
_entity.pdbx_description
1 polymer ?
#
loop_
_entity_poly.entity_id
_entity_poly.type
_entity_poly.pdbx_seq_one_letter_code
_entity_poly.pdbx_strand_id
1 'polypeptide(L)'
;MSEASNLKSQIAQVDQKVQALRSALTKVQGVDLNVDDVMEGYEKLHVFGTKYDEQRLQESKVIVDGREDLDKTYKQATIDAINAEIIRLDAVRRSLDTQLTDAIARKEYEKMDRKKSRR
;
A
#
# COMPACT_ATOMS: atom_id res chain seq x y z
N MET A 1 -1.46 1.79 -33.27
CA MET A 1 -1.68 0.78 -32.20
C MET A 1 -3.14 0.33 -32.25
N SER A 2 -3.43 -0.96 -32.09
CA SER A 2 -4.83 -1.42 -32.00
C SER A 2 -5.40 -1.14 -30.61
N GLU A 3 -6.72 -0.96 -30.51
CA GLU A 3 -7.44 -0.79 -29.24
C GLU A 3 -7.07 -1.89 -28.22
N ALA A 4 -7.09 -3.16 -28.64
CA ALA A 4 -6.67 -4.28 -27.81
C ALA A 4 -5.20 -4.21 -27.34
N SER A 5 -4.30 -3.65 -28.15
CA SER A 5 -2.90 -3.46 -27.73
C SER A 5 -2.76 -2.36 -26.68
N ASN A 6 -3.54 -1.28 -26.81
CA ASN A 6 -3.57 -0.21 -25.82
C ASN A 6 -4.14 -0.72 -24.49
N LEU A 7 -5.26 -1.46 -24.52
CA LEU A 7 -5.88 -2.03 -23.32
C LEU A 7 -4.93 -2.99 -22.58
N LYS A 8 -4.23 -3.86 -23.31
CA LYS A 8 -3.19 -4.72 -22.71
C LYS A 8 -2.07 -3.91 -22.05
N SER A 9 -1.63 -2.83 -22.67
CA SER A 9 -0.60 -1.96 -22.08
C SER A 9 -1.11 -1.27 -20.81
N GLN A 10 -2.37 -0.83 -20.79
CA GLN A 10 -2.97 -0.21 -19.59
C GLN A 10 -3.11 -1.22 -18.45
N ILE A 11 -3.56 -2.45 -18.75
CA ILE A 11 -3.62 -3.54 -17.75
C ILE A 11 -2.24 -3.80 -17.16
N ALA A 12 -1.20 -3.92 -18.00
CA ALA A 12 0.17 -4.12 -17.53
C ALA A 12 0.67 -2.99 -16.62
N GLN A 13 0.32 -1.74 -16.92
CA GLN A 13 0.66 -0.59 -16.06
C GLN A 13 -0.08 -0.64 -14.72
N VAL A 14 -1.35 -1.04 -14.71
CA VAL A 14 -2.12 -1.23 -13.46
C VAL A 14 -1.50 -2.35 -12.63
N ASP A 15 -1.16 -3.49 -13.24
CA ASP A 15 -0.51 -4.62 -12.57
C ASP A 15 0.82 -4.22 -11.93
N GLN A 16 1.66 -3.46 -12.64
CA GLN A 16 2.91 -2.94 -12.09
C GLN A 16 2.68 -2.02 -10.89
N LYS A 17 1.68 -1.13 -10.95
CA LYS A 17 1.33 -0.25 -9.81
C LYS A 17 0.85 -1.05 -8.61
N VAL A 18 -0.01 -2.04 -8.81
CA VAL A 18 -0.51 -2.92 -7.74
C VAL A 18 0.64 -3.68 -7.09
N GLN A 19 1.59 -4.21 -7.88
CA GLN A 19 2.78 -4.89 -7.34
C GLN A 19 3.67 -3.93 -6.52
N ALA A 20 3.88 -2.71 -7.00
CA ALA A 20 4.64 -1.70 -6.27
C ALA A 20 3.96 -1.35 -4.93
N LEU A 21 2.63 -1.18 -4.93
CA LEU A 21 1.85 -0.90 -3.71
C LEU A 21 1.90 -2.06 -2.72
N ARG A 22 1.78 -3.32 -3.19
CA ARG A 22 1.93 -4.50 -2.33
C ARG A 22 3.33 -4.58 -1.71
N SER A 23 4.36 -4.25 -2.48
CA SER A 23 5.74 -4.20 -1.97
C SER A 23 5.92 -3.09 -0.92
N ALA A 24 5.31 -1.92 -1.14
CA ALA A 24 5.30 -0.83 -0.17
C ALA A 24 4.55 -1.20 1.10
N LEU A 25 3.40 -1.88 0.98
CA LEU A 25 2.61 -2.38 2.10
C LEU A 25 3.44 -3.29 3.01
N THR A 26 4.15 -4.27 2.44
CA THR A 26 5.02 -5.17 3.20
C THR A 26 6.12 -4.41 3.93
N LYS A 27 6.72 -3.38 3.30
CA LYS A 27 7.74 -2.54 3.95
C LYS A 27 7.17 -1.79 5.15
N VAL A 28 5.98 -1.19 5.01
CA VAL A 28 5.32 -0.45 6.09
C VAL A 28 4.93 -1.38 7.23
N GLN A 29 4.36 -2.55 6.91
CA GLN A 29 4.00 -3.57 7.92
C GLN A 29 5.23 -4.07 8.70
N GLY A 30 6.37 -4.20 8.02
CA GLY A 30 7.64 -4.63 8.61
C GLY A 30 8.40 -3.56 9.39
N VAL A 31 7.89 -2.31 9.47
CA VAL A 31 8.49 -1.28 10.33
C VAL A 31 8.26 -1.69 11.79
N ASP A 32 9.36 -2.01 12.48
CA ASP A 32 9.38 -2.24 13.91
C ASP A 32 9.66 -0.92 14.64
N LEU A 33 8.73 -0.49 15.48
CA LEU A 33 8.83 0.75 16.27
C LEU A 33 9.35 0.42 17.67
N ASN A 34 10.51 -0.23 17.74
CA ASN A 34 11.20 -0.46 19.00
C ASN A 34 12.03 0.77 19.36
N VAL A 35 11.46 1.59 20.24
CA VAL A 35 12.15 2.68 20.92
C VAL A 35 12.20 2.31 22.38
N ASP A 36 13.42 2.15 22.91
CA ASP A 36 13.62 1.94 24.34
C ASP A 36 13.16 3.18 25.10
N ASP A 37 12.38 2.97 26.15
CA ASP A 37 11.87 4.02 27.02
C ASP A 37 12.86 4.37 28.15
N VAL A 38 14.05 3.75 28.12
CA VAL A 38 15.15 3.95 29.07
C VAL A 38 16.43 4.23 28.31
N MET A 39 17.17 5.26 28.73
CA MET A 39 18.48 5.56 28.15
C MET A 39 19.51 4.50 28.55
N GLU A 40 20.18 3.91 27.56
CA GLU A 40 21.18 2.86 27.76
C GLU A 40 22.28 3.33 28.75
N GLY A 41 22.55 2.51 29.77
CA GLY A 41 23.55 2.82 30.81
C GLY A 41 23.03 3.59 32.05
N TYR A 42 21.79 4.07 32.04
CA TYR A 42 21.21 4.81 33.19
C TYR A 42 20.41 3.95 34.17
N GLU A 43 20.16 2.69 33.84
CA GLU A 43 19.42 1.73 34.68
C GLU A 43 20.02 1.58 36.10
N LYS A 44 21.34 1.74 36.23
CA LYS A 44 22.09 1.56 37.48
C LYS A 44 22.37 2.85 38.27
N LEU A 45 21.99 4.01 37.72
CA LEU A 45 22.27 5.34 38.29
C LEU A 45 21.12 5.89 39.16
N HIS A 46 20.09 5.09 39.40
CA HIS A 46 18.85 5.52 40.03
C HIS A 46 18.98 5.58 41.57
N VAL A 47 18.77 6.76 42.13
CA VAL A 47 18.47 6.97 43.56
C VAL A 47 17.01 7.41 43.67
N PHE A 48 16.19 6.56 44.27
CA PHE A 48 14.74 6.75 44.40
C PHE A 48 14.39 7.98 45.25
N GLY A 49 13.43 8.79 44.82
CA GLY A 49 12.89 9.95 45.55
C GLY A 49 13.43 11.32 45.14
N THR A 50 14.08 11.46 43.97
CA THR A 50 14.59 12.75 43.48
C THR A 50 13.73 13.32 42.36
N LYS A 51 13.84 14.64 42.07
CA LYS A 51 13.20 15.29 40.90
C LYS A 51 13.45 14.58 39.57
N TYR A 52 14.53 13.79 39.50
CA TYR A 52 14.90 13.00 38.33
C TYR A 52 13.92 11.84 38.05
N ASP A 53 13.20 11.35 39.06
CA ASP A 53 12.25 10.24 38.91
C ASP A 53 10.94 10.68 38.24
N GLU A 54 10.46 11.87 38.61
CA GLU A 54 9.28 12.49 37.99
C GLU A 54 9.56 12.86 36.53
N GLN A 55 10.75 13.39 36.24
CA GLN A 55 11.18 13.68 34.86
C GLN A 55 11.29 12.39 34.04
N ARG A 56 11.89 11.33 34.59
CA ARG A 56 11.99 10.03 33.90
C ARG A 56 10.63 9.41 33.63
N LEU A 57 9.70 9.47 34.59
CA LEU A 57 8.32 8.99 34.39
C LEU A 57 7.62 9.76 33.27
N GLN A 58 7.83 11.07 33.18
CA GLN A 58 7.27 11.90 32.12
C GLN A 58 7.90 11.58 30.75
N GLU A 59 9.21 11.37 30.69
CA GLU A 59 9.94 11.02 29.46
C GLU A 59 9.52 9.64 28.92
N SER A 60 9.49 8.61 29.76
CA SER A 60 8.99 7.28 29.37
C SER A 60 7.54 7.37 28.86
N LYS A 61 6.67 8.14 29.53
CA LYS A 61 5.30 8.36 29.06
C LYS A 61 5.26 9.01 27.68
N VAL A 62 6.05 10.05 27.42
CA VAL A 62 6.11 10.70 26.10
C VAL A 62 6.63 9.75 25.01
N ILE A 63 7.60 8.90 25.32
CA ILE A 63 8.12 7.89 24.40
C ILE A 63 7.05 6.85 24.06
N VAL A 64 6.33 6.35 25.06
CA VAL A 64 5.25 5.37 24.88
C VAL A 64 4.10 5.99 24.08
N ASP A 65 3.63 7.19 24.45
CA ASP A 65 2.55 7.90 23.76
C ASP A 65 2.94 8.18 22.29
N GLY A 66 4.18 8.61 22.04
CA GLY A 66 4.71 8.85 20.71
C GLY A 66 4.81 7.56 19.86
N ARG A 67 5.21 6.43 20.47
CA ARG A 67 5.23 5.13 19.80
C ARG A 67 3.83 4.68 19.41
N GLU A 68 2.86 4.85 20.31
CA GLU A 68 1.47 4.52 20.01
C GLU A 68 0.91 5.37 18.87
N ASP A 69 1.22 6.67 18.83
CA ASP A 69 0.78 7.55 17.74
C ASP A 69 1.43 7.15 16.40
N LEU A 70 2.72 6.83 16.39
CA LEU A 70 3.42 6.33 15.20
C LEU A 70 2.82 5.01 14.68
N ASP A 71 2.50 4.08 15.57
CA ASP A 71 1.95 2.76 15.19
C ASP A 71 0.47 2.85 14.78
N LYS A 72 -0.38 3.43 15.64
CA LYS A 72 -1.84 3.45 15.45
C LYS A 72 -2.30 4.54 14.50
N THR A 73 -1.70 5.73 14.53
CA THR A 73 -2.16 6.84 13.71
C THR A 73 -1.47 6.80 12.35
N TYR A 74 -0.14 6.79 12.32
CA TYR A 74 0.58 6.95 11.05
C TYR A 74 0.75 5.65 10.26
N LYS A 75 1.25 4.59 10.91
CA LYS A 75 1.50 3.32 10.24
C LYS A 75 0.19 2.66 9.81
N GLN A 76 -0.80 2.57 10.70
CA GLN A 76 -2.11 2.01 10.33
C GLN A 76 -2.82 2.83 9.24
N ALA A 77 -2.86 4.16 9.33
CA ALA A 77 -3.49 4.98 8.28
C ALA A 77 -2.79 4.83 6.93
N THR A 78 -1.46 4.67 6.93
CA THR A 78 -0.70 4.40 5.69
C THR A 78 -1.05 3.04 5.11
N ILE A 79 -1.16 2.00 5.96
CA ILE A 79 -1.61 0.66 5.55
C ILE A 79 -3.02 0.73 4.93
N ASP A 80 -3.94 1.42 5.58
CA ASP A 80 -5.33 1.53 5.13
C ASP A 80 -5.43 2.28 3.80
N ALA A 81 -4.68 3.38 3.64
CA ALA A 81 -4.62 4.14 2.39
C ALA A 81 -4.06 3.30 1.23
N ILE A 82 -2.98 2.52 1.48
CA ILE A 82 -2.41 1.62 0.46
C ILE A 82 -3.42 0.54 0.09
N ASN A 83 -4.09 -0.08 1.06
CA ASN A 83 -5.10 -1.11 0.81
C ASN A 83 -6.28 -0.58 0.00
N ALA A 84 -6.78 0.62 0.34
CA ALA A 84 -7.86 1.26 -0.40
C ALA A 84 -7.48 1.51 -1.87
N GLU A 85 -6.26 1.96 -2.12
CA GLU A 85 -5.78 2.19 -3.48
C GLU A 85 -5.59 0.89 -4.27
N ILE A 86 -5.12 -0.20 -3.63
CA ILE A 86 -5.05 -1.52 -4.25
C ILE A 86 -6.45 -1.99 -4.68
N ILE A 87 -7.46 -1.87 -3.81
CA ILE A 87 -8.84 -2.25 -4.12
C ILE A 87 -9.37 -1.45 -5.32
N ARG A 88 -9.11 -0.14 -5.33
CA ARG A 88 -9.52 0.75 -6.42
C ARG A 88 -8.87 0.35 -7.74
N LEU A 89 -7.57 0.06 -7.75
CA LEU A 89 -6.84 -0.36 -8.94
C LEU A 89 -7.28 -1.75 -9.43
N ASP A 90 -7.58 -2.68 -8.52
CA ASP A 90 -8.12 -4.00 -8.89
C ASP A 90 -9.49 -3.87 -9.58
N ALA A 91 -10.33 -2.93 -9.16
CA ALA A 91 -11.59 -2.62 -9.84
C ALA A 91 -11.37 -2.05 -11.25
N VAL A 92 -10.40 -1.13 -11.40
CA VAL A 92 -9.99 -0.59 -12.71
C VAL A 92 -9.49 -1.70 -13.63
N ARG A 93 -8.64 -2.60 -13.13
CA ARG A 93 -8.12 -3.76 -13.86
C ARG A 93 -9.26 -4.63 -14.41
N ARG A 94 -10.23 -4.98 -13.56
CA ARG A 94 -11.41 -5.76 -13.99
C ARG A 94 -12.20 -5.07 -15.10
N SER A 95 -12.38 -3.75 -15.01
CA SER A 95 -13.05 -2.98 -16.07
C SER A 95 -12.27 -3.04 -17.38
N LEU A 96 -10.95 -2.90 -17.33
CA LEU A 96 -10.09 -3.01 -18.52
C LEU A 96 -10.11 -4.42 -19.13
N ASP A 97 -10.14 -5.47 -18.30
CA ASP A 97 -10.27 -6.86 -18.76
C ASP A 97 -11.59 -7.09 -19.53
N THR A 98 -12.70 -6.55 -19.04
CA THR A 98 -13.99 -6.58 -19.75
C THR A 98 -13.90 -5.84 -21.09
N GLN A 99 -13.36 -4.62 -21.08
CA GLN A 99 -13.19 -3.83 -22.32
C GLN A 99 -12.29 -4.55 -23.34
N LEU A 100 -11.24 -5.22 -22.88
CA LEU A 100 -10.36 -5.99 -23.76
C LEU A 100 -11.09 -7.17 -24.39
N THR A 101 -11.90 -7.88 -23.61
CA THR A 101 -12.74 -8.99 -24.08
C THR A 101 -13.70 -8.53 -25.16
N ASP A 102 -14.39 -7.40 -24.93
CA ASP A 102 -15.31 -6.81 -25.90
C ASP A 102 -14.60 -6.35 -27.18
N ALA A 103 -13.44 -5.70 -27.05
CA ALA A 103 -12.65 -5.23 -28.19
C ALA A 103 -12.16 -6.41 -29.05
N ILE A 104 -11.77 -7.52 -28.44
CA ILE A 104 -11.41 -8.75 -29.15
C ILE A 104 -12.62 -9.31 -29.90
N ALA A 105 -13.77 -9.42 -29.22
CA ALA A 105 -15.00 -9.94 -29.84
C ALA A 105 -15.44 -9.10 -31.05
N ARG A 106 -15.50 -7.76 -30.92
CA ARG A 106 -15.83 -6.84 -32.03
C ARG A 106 -14.91 -7.04 -33.22
N LYS A 107 -13.61 -7.13 -32.98
CA LYS A 107 -12.62 -7.35 -34.04
C LYS A 107 -12.80 -8.69 -34.77
N GLU A 108 -13.19 -9.74 -34.05
CA GLU A 108 -13.50 -11.03 -34.67
C GLU A 108 -14.80 -10.98 -35.51
N TYR A 109 -15.84 -10.31 -35.02
CA TYR A 109 -17.07 -10.07 -35.79
C TYR A 109 -16.80 -9.30 -37.09
N GLU A 110 -16.04 -8.21 -37.04
CA GLU A 110 -15.65 -7.43 -38.22
C GLU A 110 -14.89 -8.27 -39.27
N LYS A 111 -14.00 -9.17 -38.81
CA LYS A 111 -13.28 -10.09 -39.71
C LYS A 111 -14.23 -11.08 -40.38
N MET A 112 -15.19 -11.63 -39.65
CA MET A 112 -16.18 -12.56 -40.20
C MET A 112 -17.07 -11.89 -41.23
N ASP A 113 -17.54 -10.68 -40.94
CA ASP A 113 -18.40 -9.92 -41.84
C ASP A 113 -17.69 -9.54 -43.15
N ARG A 114 -16.45 -9.05 -43.06
CA ARG A 114 -15.60 -8.78 -44.24
C ARG A 114 -15.32 -10.03 -45.08
N LYS A 115 -15.25 -11.22 -44.47
CA LYS A 115 -15.08 -12.49 -45.20
C LYS A 115 -16.37 -12.89 -45.93
N LYS A 116 -17.54 -12.64 -45.35
CA LYS A 116 -18.84 -12.91 -45.98
C LYS A 116 -19.12 -11.97 -47.14
N SER A 117 -18.83 -10.67 -47.00
CA SER A 117 -19.06 -9.67 -48.05
C SER A 117 -18.15 -9.81 -49.29
N ARG A 118 -17.09 -10.63 -49.21
CA ARG A 118 -16.16 -10.91 -50.32
C ARG A 118 -16.47 -12.21 -51.09
N ARG A 119 -17.52 -12.93 -50.70
CA ARG A 119 -18.06 -14.10 -51.42
C ARG A 119 -19.30 -13.67 -52.18
#